data_AF-A0A2V7XIC9-F1
#
_entry.id   AF-A0A2V7XIC9-F1
#
_cell.length_a   1.000
_cell.length_b   1.000
_cell.length_c   1.000
_cell.angle_alpha   90.00
_cell.angle_beta   90.00
_cell.angle_gamma   90.00
#
_symmetry.space_group_name_H-M   'P 1'
#
loop_
_entity.id
_entity.type
_entity.pdbx_description
1 polymer ?
#
loop_
_entity_poly.entity_id
_entity_poly.type
_entity_poly.pdbx_seq_one_letter_code
_entity_poly.pdbx_strand_id
1 'polypeptide(L)'
;MVHLVEQLRWCETDCAAPRFQSIARRLFGHTQPKHALVTPRERAAQLGFEPGQRVAFDFEGVRYEGILSRVTKRATVLVPHPDGCVMSDGNPHHQFYVPLEQLRPR
;
A
#
# COMPACT_ATOMS: atom_id res chain seq x y z
N MET A 1 -5.79 25.46 -0.81
CA MET A 1 -5.92 26.89 -0.45
C MET A 1 -4.59 27.52 -0.02
N VAL A 2 -3.83 26.93 0.91
CA VAL A 2 -2.53 27.51 1.34
C VAL A 2 -1.51 27.62 0.19
N HIS A 3 -1.45 26.62 -0.69
CA HIS A 3 -0.63 26.69 -1.91
C HIS A 3 -0.94 27.94 -2.76
N LEU A 4 -2.22 28.31 -2.89
CA LEU A 4 -2.62 29.50 -3.64
C LEU A 4 -2.13 30.79 -2.98
N VAL A 5 -2.21 30.88 -1.64
CA VAL A 5 -1.72 32.04 -0.88
C VAL A 5 -0.20 32.18 -1.04
N GLU A 6 0.54 31.08 -0.99
CA GLU A 6 1.99 31.12 -1.21
C GLU A 6 2.34 31.52 -2.64
N GLN A 7 1.65 30.94 -3.63
CA GLN A 7 1.87 31.24 -5.04
C GLN A 7 1.64 32.72 -5.37
N LEU A 8 0.58 33.33 -4.81
CA LEU A 8 0.25 34.74 -5.02
C LEU A 8 1.25 35.72 -4.36
N ARG A 9 2.05 35.26 -3.40
CA ARG A 9 2.93 36.12 -2.61
C ARG A 9 4.41 35.88 -2.88
N TRP A 10 4.80 34.66 -3.19
CA TRP A 10 6.19 34.24 -3.35
C TRP A 10 6.47 33.48 -4.64
N CYS A 11 5.46 33.21 -5.48
CA CYS A 11 5.57 32.44 -6.73
C CYS A 11 6.19 31.04 -6.58
N GLU A 12 6.27 30.55 -5.35
CA GLU A 12 6.82 29.26 -4.97
C GLU A 12 6.04 28.74 -3.77
N THR A 13 5.80 27.43 -3.75
CA THR A 13 5.07 26.78 -2.66
C THR A 13 5.67 25.44 -2.30
N ASP A 14 5.72 25.14 -1.01
CA ASP A 14 6.21 23.87 -0.49
C ASP A 14 5.41 23.50 0.78
N CYS A 15 4.68 22.38 0.73
CA CYS A 15 3.87 21.92 1.84
C CYS A 15 4.67 21.45 3.07
N ALA A 16 5.96 21.12 2.88
CA ALA A 16 6.87 20.75 3.95
C ALA A 16 7.50 21.97 4.63
N ALA A 17 7.56 23.12 3.95
CA ALA A 17 8.23 24.31 4.48
C ALA A 17 7.54 24.87 5.74
N PRO A 18 8.30 25.43 6.71
CA PRO A 18 7.75 26.01 7.94
C PRO A 18 6.71 27.09 7.69
N ARG A 19 6.88 27.86 6.60
CA ARG A 19 5.96 28.93 6.19
C ARG A 19 4.58 28.38 5.86
N PHE A 20 4.51 27.39 4.98
CA PHE A 20 3.26 26.72 4.62
C PHE A 20 2.56 26.12 5.84
N GLN A 21 3.32 25.40 6.68
CA GLN A 21 2.78 24.80 7.90
C GLN A 21 2.22 25.87 8.85
N SER A 22 2.87 27.03 8.96
CA SER A 22 2.39 28.14 9.81
C SER A 22 1.06 28.72 9.32
N ILE A 23 0.89 28.85 8.00
CA ILE A 23 -0.35 29.37 7.39
C ILE A 23 -1.46 28.32 7.55
N ALA A 24 -1.17 27.06 7.26
CA ALA A 24 -2.10 25.95 7.43
C ALA A 24 -2.59 25.83 8.88
N ARG A 25 -1.67 25.96 9.85
CA ARG A 25 -2.00 25.95 11.28
C ARG A 25 -2.90 27.12 11.69
N ARG A 26 -2.61 28.33 11.20
CA ARG A 26 -3.38 29.54 11.57
C ARG A 26 -4.77 29.58 10.94
N LEU A 27 -4.90 29.14 9.69
CA LEU A 27 -6.16 29.23 8.96
C LEU A 27 -7.08 28.03 9.22
N PHE A 28 -6.52 26.84 9.42
CA PHE A 28 -7.30 25.60 9.50
C PHE A 28 -7.06 24.82 10.81
N GLY A 29 -6.22 25.32 11.71
CA GLY A 29 -5.89 24.60 12.96
C GLY A 29 -5.06 23.33 12.74
N HIS A 30 -4.53 23.09 11.54
CA HIS A 30 -3.72 21.90 11.25
C HIS A 30 -2.44 21.89 12.10
N THR A 31 -2.30 20.88 12.96
CA THR A 31 -1.11 20.67 13.78
C THR A 31 -0.05 19.84 13.08
N GLN A 32 -0.45 19.06 12.06
CA GLN A 32 0.45 18.23 11.26
C GLN A 32 0.08 18.32 9.77
N PRO A 33 1.08 18.31 8.86
CA PRO A 33 0.86 18.40 7.42
C PRO A 33 0.33 17.09 6.82
N LYS A 34 0.50 15.96 7.51
CA LYS A 34 0.03 14.64 7.08
C LYS A 34 -1.07 14.16 8.03
N HIS A 35 -2.13 13.59 7.48
CA HIS A 35 -3.11 12.86 8.26
C HIS A 35 -2.51 11.51 8.68
N ALA A 36 -2.73 11.12 9.93
CA ALA A 36 -2.36 9.80 10.45
C ALA A 36 -3.35 8.73 9.92
N LEU A 37 -3.36 8.52 8.61
CA LEU A 37 -4.11 7.43 7.99
C LEU A 37 -3.34 6.13 8.18
N VAL A 38 -4.03 5.09 8.66
CA VAL A 38 -3.48 3.73 8.72
C VAL A 38 -2.97 3.35 7.33
N THR A 39 -1.68 3.04 7.23
CA THR A 39 -1.06 2.64 5.98
C THR A 39 -1.62 1.29 5.53
N PRO A 40 -1.62 1.00 4.22
CA PRO A 40 -2.07 -0.31 3.74
C PRO A 40 -1.32 -1.49 4.36
N ARG A 41 -0.03 -1.31 4.70
CA ARG A 41 0.79 -2.31 5.38
C ARG A 41 0.35 -2.53 6.82
N GLU A 42 0.11 -1.46 7.57
CA GLU A 42 -0.42 -1.56 8.94
C GLU A 42 -1.80 -2.19 8.98
N ARG A 43 -2.67 -1.85 8.01
CA ARG A 43 -3.98 -2.50 7.87
C ARG A 43 -3.86 -4.00 7.58
N ALA A 44 -2.91 -4.40 6.74
CA ALA A 44 -2.65 -5.80 6.45
C ALA A 44 -2.16 -6.57 7.70
N ALA A 45 -1.24 -5.97 8.45
CA ALA A 45 -0.74 -6.55 9.70
C ALA A 45 -1.87 -6.70 10.74
N GLN A 46 -2.79 -5.73 10.84
CA GLN A 46 -3.98 -5.84 11.68
C GLN A 46 -4.90 -7.01 11.27
N LEU A 47 -4.90 -7.38 10.00
CA LEU A 47 -5.62 -8.55 9.46
C LEU A 47 -4.79 -9.84 9.51
N GLY A 48 -3.58 -9.79 10.07
CA GLY A 48 -2.69 -10.95 10.19
C GLY A 48 -2.00 -11.37 8.89
N PHE A 49 -1.90 -10.47 7.91
CA PHE A 49 -1.23 -10.72 6.64
C PHE A 49 0.09 -9.95 6.54
N GLU A 50 1.20 -10.69 6.45
CA GLU A 50 2.53 -10.12 6.27
C GLU A 50 3.23 -10.64 4.99
N PRO A 51 3.96 -9.80 4.25
CA PRO A 51 4.78 -10.27 3.13
C PRO A 51 5.73 -11.39 3.56
N GLY A 52 5.83 -12.44 2.74
CA GLY A 52 6.58 -13.67 3.01
C GLY A 52 5.72 -14.81 3.57
N GLN A 53 4.51 -14.53 4.04
CA GLN A 53 3.60 -15.54 4.57
C GLN A 53 3.03 -16.43 3.45
N ARG A 54 2.84 -17.73 3.75
CA ARG A 54 2.07 -18.64 2.88
C ARG A 54 0.58 -18.41 3.08
N VAL A 55 -0.12 -18.21 1.97
CA VAL A 55 -1.56 -17.99 1.95
C VAL A 55 -2.22 -18.89 0.92
N ALA A 56 -3.49 -19.20 1.15
CA ALA A 56 -4.34 -19.89 0.20
C ALA A 56 -5.50 -19.00 -0.22
N PHE A 57 -5.97 -19.19 -1.45
CA PHE A 57 -7.15 -18.52 -1.98
C PHE A 57 -7.81 -19.38 -3.05
N ASP A 58 -9.08 -19.11 -3.32
CA ASP A 58 -9.83 -19.78 -4.38
C ASP A 58 -9.96 -18.82 -5.57
N PHE A 59 -9.66 -19.31 -6.77
CA PHE A 59 -9.81 -18.58 -8.02
C PHE A 59 -10.39 -19.52 -9.07
N GLU A 60 -11.50 -19.12 -9.70
CA GLU A 60 -12.22 -19.94 -10.70
C GLU A 60 -12.59 -21.36 -10.20
N GLY A 61 -12.86 -21.52 -8.91
CA GLY A 61 -13.20 -22.81 -8.30
C GLY A 61 -12.00 -23.71 -8.01
N VAL A 62 -10.78 -23.25 -8.32
CA VAL A 62 -9.52 -23.94 -8.00
C VAL A 62 -8.87 -23.27 -6.79
N ARG A 63 -8.44 -24.09 -5.84
CA ARG A 63 -7.67 -23.60 -4.68
C ARG A 63 -6.21 -23.47 -5.06
N TYR A 64 -5.68 -22.26 -4.91
CA TYR A 64 -4.27 -21.94 -5.11
C TYR A 64 -3.59 -21.67 -3.78
N GLU A 65 -2.29 -21.98 -3.73
CA GLU A 65 -1.43 -21.71 -2.58
C GLU A 65 -0.17 -21.00 -3.06
N GLY A 66 0.23 -19.97 -2.34
CA GLY A 66 1.39 -19.17 -2.73
C GLY A 66 1.96 -18.34 -1.60
N ILE A 67 2.95 -17.53 -1.94
CA ILE A 67 3.64 -16.64 -1.02
C ILE A 67 3.15 -15.21 -1.24
N LEU A 68 2.79 -14.55 -0.16
CA LEU A 68 2.39 -13.15 -0.17
C LEU A 68 3.61 -12.27 -0.48
N SER A 69 3.66 -11.61 -1.63
CA SER A 69 4.79 -10.74 -2.01
C SER A 69 4.58 -9.29 -1.58
N ARG A 70 3.37 -8.75 -1.78
CA ARG A 70 3.04 -7.35 -1.49
C ARG A 70 1.63 -7.26 -0.95
N VAL A 71 1.42 -6.36 0.02
CA VAL A 71 0.08 -6.05 0.51
C VAL A 71 -0.23 -4.56 0.43
N THR A 72 -1.36 -4.24 -0.19
CA THR A 72 -1.96 -2.90 -0.23
C THR A 72 -3.46 -2.98 0.10
N LYS A 73 -4.35 -2.41 -0.72
CA LYS A 73 -5.78 -2.75 -0.70
C LYS A 73 -6.05 -4.19 -1.16
N ARG A 74 -5.15 -4.72 -2.00
CA ARG A 74 -5.13 -6.11 -2.47
C ARG A 74 -3.77 -6.71 -2.17
N ALA A 75 -3.73 -8.02 -2.08
CA ALA A 75 -2.50 -8.79 -1.97
C ALA A 75 -2.02 -9.25 -3.34
N THR A 76 -0.71 -9.26 -3.50
CA THR A 76 -0.01 -9.93 -4.58
C THR A 76 0.47 -11.27 -4.06
N VAL A 77 -0.03 -12.37 -4.60
CA VAL A 77 0.36 -13.73 -4.24
C VAL A 77 1.15 -14.34 -5.39
N LEU A 78 2.32 -14.90 -5.08
CA LEU A 78 3.16 -15.63 -6.01
C LEU A 78 2.88 -17.13 -5.85
N VAL A 79 2.33 -17.74 -6.90
CA VAL A 79 2.02 -19.17 -6.94
C VAL A 79 3.06 -19.86 -7.82
N PRO A 80 3.83 -20.83 -7.30
CA PRO A 80 4.79 -21.58 -8.09
C PRO A 80 4.10 -22.27 -9.27
N HIS A 81 4.58 -22.04 -10.48
CA HIS A 81 4.01 -22.66 -11.68
C HIS A 81 5.07 -22.78 -12.77
N PRO A 82 5.19 -23.93 -13.47
CA PRO A 82 6.23 -24.15 -14.49
C PRO A 82 6.19 -23.14 -15.63
N ASP A 83 4.98 -22.71 -16.03
CA ASP A 83 4.78 -21.70 -17.08
C ASP A 83 4.77 -20.26 -16.56
N GLY A 84 5.19 -20.06 -15.31
CA GLY A 84 5.27 -18.75 -14.67
C GLY A 84 6.44 -17.91 -15.16
N CYS A 85 6.43 -16.61 -14.82
CA CYS A 85 7.59 -15.76 -15.05
C CYS A 85 8.65 -16.06 -13.99
N VAL A 86 9.91 -16.19 -14.42
CA VAL A 86 11.06 -16.34 -13.51
C VAL A 86 11.19 -15.08 -12.67
N MET A 87 11.07 -15.24 -11.35
CA MET A 87 11.23 -14.15 -10.41
C MET A 87 12.68 -14.07 -9.92
N SER A 88 12.96 -13.10 -9.04
CA SER A 88 14.30 -12.87 -8.50
C SER A 88 14.88 -14.07 -7.71
N ASP A 89 14.04 -15.02 -7.31
CA ASP A 89 14.42 -16.25 -6.63
C ASP A 89 14.78 -17.39 -7.61
N GLY A 90 14.72 -17.14 -8.92
CA GLY A 90 15.05 -18.11 -9.97
C GLY A 90 13.96 -19.13 -10.26
N ASN A 91 12.84 -19.11 -9.51
CA ASN A 91 11.74 -20.04 -9.70
C ASN A 91 10.58 -19.35 -10.47
N PRO A 92 9.92 -20.06 -11.41
CA PRO A 92 8.80 -19.50 -12.16
C PRO A 92 7.54 -19.44 -11.29
N HIS A 93 6.87 -18.28 -11.32
CA HIS A 93 5.66 -18.02 -10.56
C HIS A 93 4.59 -17.34 -11.42
N HIS A 94 3.33 -17.65 -11.14
CA HIS A 94 2.20 -16.81 -11.54
C HIS A 94 1.88 -15.79 -10.45
N GLN A 95 1.60 -14.57 -10.88
CA GLN A 95 1.24 -13.47 -9.99
C GLN A 95 -0.28 -13.29 -9.97
N PHE A 96 -0.86 -13.42 -8.77
CA PHE A 96 -2.29 -13.22 -8.55
C PHE A 96 -2.55 -11.96 -7.73
N TYR A 97 -3.59 -11.20 -8.10
CA TYR A 97 -4.03 -10.00 -7.39
C TYR A 97 -5.32 -10.27 -6.63
N VAL A 98 -5.20 -10.68 -5.37
CA VAL A 98 -6.31 -11.23 -4.58
C VAL A 98 -6.77 -10.20 -3.53
N PRO A 99 -8.09 -9.97 -3.35
CA PRO A 99 -8.61 -9.20 -2.21
C PRO A 99 -8.23 -9.86 -0.88
N LEU A 100 -7.94 -9.06 0.14
CA LEU A 100 -7.53 -9.59 1.46
C LEU A 100 -8.59 -10.49 2.10
N GLU A 101 -9.86 -10.21 1.83
CA GLU A 101 -11.01 -10.96 2.36
C GLU A 101 -11.10 -12.39 1.79
N GLN A 102 -10.47 -12.66 0.65
CA GLN A 102 -10.45 -13.97 0.00
C GLN A 102 -9.20 -14.80 0.38
N LEU A 103 -8.24 -14.18 1.08
CA LEU A 103 -7.06 -14.87 1.55
C LEU A 103 -7.35 -15.65 2.83
N ARG A 104 -6.74 -16.82 2.94
CA ARG A 104 -6.73 -17.62 4.16
C ARG A 104 -5.29 -17.88 4.57
N PRO A 105 -4.92 -17.63 5.85
CA PRO A 105 -3.62 -18.04 6.36
C PRO A 105 -3.50 -19.56 6.35
N ARG A 106 -2.29 -20.07 6.15
CA ARG A 106 -1.97 -21.50 6.22
C ARG A 106 -1.06 -21.80 7.41
#